data_AF-A0A1G6YHK0-F1
#
_entry.id   AF-A0A1G6YHK0-F1
#
_cell.length_a   1.000
_cell.length_b   1.000
_cell.length_c   1.000
_cell.angle_alpha   90.00
_cell.angle_beta   90.00
_cell.angle_gamma   90.00
#
_symmetry.space_group_name_H-M   'P 1'
#
loop_
_entity.id
_entity.type
_entity.pdbx_description
1 polymer ?
#
loop_
_entity_poly.entity_id
_entity_poly.type
_entity_poly.pdbx_seq_one_letter_code
_entity_poly.pdbx_strand_id
1 'polypeptide(L)' 'MWVAPKVGASRLRGALVTPKVVHRAAITTPKEASGLLRSIEDYEGGVRTRIAMRLLPHVFVRPGELRHAEWNEFNFDQKV' A
#
# COMPACT_ATOMS: atom_id res chain seq x y z
N MET A 1 -19.05 1.04 -36.89
CA MET A 1 -19.08 2.00 -35.76
C MET A 1 -19.95 1.39 -34.67
N TRP A 2 -19.34 0.77 -33.66
CA TRP A 2 -20.05 0.14 -32.54
C TRP A 2 -19.84 1.02 -31.31
N VAL A 3 -20.89 1.71 -30.86
CA VAL A 3 -20.85 2.51 -29.64
C VAL A 3 -21.35 1.64 -28.50
N ALA A 4 -20.42 1.11 -27.70
CA ALA A 4 -20.79 0.46 -26.44
C ALA A 4 -21.47 1.50 -25.52
N PRO A 5 -22.59 1.18 -24.87
CA PRO A 5 -23.23 2.10 -23.94
C PRO A 5 -22.27 2.31 -22.76
N LYS A 6 -21.84 3.55 -22.53
CA LYS A 6 -21.16 3.92 -21.28
C LYS A 6 -22.16 3.73 -20.14
N VAL A 7 -22.09 2.58 -19.47
CA VAL A 7 -22.79 2.38 -18.20
C VAL A 7 -22.05 3.23 -17.17
N GLY A 8 -22.45 4.51 -17.07
CA GLY A 8 -21.88 5.42 -16.08
C GLY A 8 -22.16 4.93 -14.67
N ALA A 9 -21.26 5.23 -13.73
CA ALA A 9 -21.41 4.98 -12.30
C ALA A 9 -22.73 5.54 -11.70
N SER A 10 -23.50 6.31 -12.47
CA SER A 10 -24.85 6.77 -12.16
C SER A 10 -25.84 5.65 -11.85
N ARG A 11 -25.73 4.48 -12.51
CA ARG A 11 -26.63 3.33 -12.22
C ARG A 11 -26.30 2.60 -10.92
N LEU A 12 -25.14 2.87 -10.32
CA LEU A 12 -24.71 2.25 -9.07
C LEU A 12 -24.97 3.15 -7.85
N ARG A 13 -25.46 4.39 -8.07
CA ARG A 13 -25.87 5.29 -6.98
C ARG A 13 -27.04 4.68 -6.21
N GLY A 14 -26.84 4.42 -4.91
CA GLY A 14 -27.81 3.78 -4.03
C GLY A 14 -27.74 2.24 -4.00
N ALA A 15 -27.09 1.60 -4.97
CA ALA A 15 -26.84 0.15 -4.97
C ALA A 15 -25.56 -0.24 -4.22
N LEU A 16 -24.61 0.70 -4.11
CA LEU A 16 -23.37 0.50 -3.36
C LEU A 16 -23.56 0.91 -1.90
N VAL A 17 -23.21 0.00 -0.99
CA VAL A 17 -23.08 0.33 0.43
C VAL A 17 -21.95 1.34 0.57
N THR A 18 -22.26 2.54 1.05
CA THR A 18 -21.23 3.53 1.39
C THR A 18 -20.33 2.93 2.48
N PRO A 19 -19.02 2.77 2.25
CA PRO A 19 -18.13 2.23 3.26
C PRO A 19 -18.13 3.16 4.47
N LYS A 20 -18.35 2.59 5.67
CA LYS A 20 -18.17 3.35 6.91
C LYS A 20 -16.71 3.73 7.04
N VAL A 21 -16.43 5.01 7.30
CA VAL A 21 -15.08 5.50 7.51
C VAL A 21 -14.53 4.85 8.78
N VAL A 22 -13.40 4.15 8.67
CA VAL A 22 -12.63 3.62 9.80
C VAL A 22 -11.29 4.33 9.82
N HIS A 23 -11.05 5.11 10.87
CA HIS A 23 -9.78 5.79 11.08
C HIS A 23 -8.71 4.78 11.48
N ARG A 24 -7.63 4.71 10.71
CA ARG A 24 -6.44 3.90 11.01
C ARG A 24 -5.39 4.78 11.66
N ALA A 25 -5.44 4.90 12.98
CA ALA A 25 -4.47 5.69 13.72
C ALA A 25 -3.04 5.15 13.50
N ALA A 26 -2.07 6.05 13.53
CA ALA A 26 -0.66 5.67 13.44
C ALA A 26 -0.25 4.88 14.69
N ILE A 27 0.63 3.90 14.51
CA ILE A 27 1.31 3.24 15.61
C ILE A 27 2.31 4.23 16.22
N THR A 28 2.17 4.52 17.51
CA THR A 28 3.01 5.51 18.22
C THR A 28 3.83 4.91 19.36
N THR A 29 3.66 3.62 19.65
CA THR A 29 4.40 2.95 20.72
C THR A 29 5.46 1.97 20.18
N PRO A 30 6.62 1.84 20.84
CA PRO A 30 7.63 0.87 20.45
C PRO A 30 7.12 -0.58 20.47
N LYS A 31 6.24 -0.91 21.43
CA LYS A 31 5.67 -2.26 21.56
C LYS A 31 4.85 -2.64 20.33
N GLU A 32 3.94 -1.78 19.91
CA GLU A 32 3.11 -2.01 18.72
C GLU A 32 3.95 -2.01 17.44
N ALA A 33 4.94 -1.10 17.34
CA ALA A 33 5.86 -1.06 16.21
C ALA A 33 6.64 -2.37 16.08
N SER A 34 7.14 -2.91 17.20
CA SER A 34 7.84 -4.20 17.20
C SER A 34 6.93 -5.37 16.77
N GLY A 35 5.65 -5.33 17.13
CA GLY A 35 4.65 -6.30 16.70
C GLY A 35 4.39 -6.25 15.19
N LEU A 36 4.32 -5.05 14.62
CA LEU A 36 4.19 -4.86 13.18
C LEU A 36 5.40 -5.43 12.43
N LEU A 37 6.63 -5.11 12.87
CA LEU A 37 7.84 -5.59 12.21
C LEU A 37 7.94 -7.13 12.24
N ARG A 38 7.59 -7.76 13.36
CA ARG A 38 7.53 -9.25 13.44
C ARG A 38 6.48 -9.83 12.49
N SER A 39 5.31 -9.20 12.42
CA SER A 39 4.24 -9.64 11.50
C SER A 39 4.64 -9.52 10.02
N ILE A 40 5.48 -8.54 9.68
CA ILE A 40 6.05 -8.40 8.33
C ILE A 40 7.00 -9.57 8.02
N GLU A 41 7.80 -9.99 9.00
CA GLU A 41 8.72 -11.11 8.85
C GLU A 41 8.00 -12.45 8.67
N ASP A 42 6.88 -12.65 9.36
CA ASP A 42 6.07 -13.86 9.28
C ASP A 42 5.19 -13.93 8.01
N TYR A 43 5.29 -12.97 7.09
CA TYR A 43 4.47 -12.95 5.88
C TYR A 43 4.89 -14.01 4.85
N GLU A 44 4.01 -15.00 4.65
CA GLU A 44 4.24 -16.13 3.73
C GLU A 44 3.72 -15.90 2.29
N GLY A 45 3.17 -14.73 1.99
CA GLY A 45 2.65 -14.44 0.65
C GLY A 45 3.73 -14.16 -0.41
N GLY A 46 3.35 -13.42 -1.45
CA GLY A 46 4.20 -13.17 -2.60
C GLY A 46 5.53 -12.47 -2.25
N VAL A 47 6.63 -12.96 -2.84
CA VAL A 47 8.00 -12.47 -2.57
C VAL A 47 8.13 -10.96 -2.77
N ARG A 48 7.53 -10.40 -3.83
CA ARG A 48 7.55 -8.96 -4.09
C ARG A 48 6.90 -8.14 -2.96
N THR A 49 5.75 -8.59 -2.49
CA THR A 49 5.05 -7.95 -1.37
C THR A 49 5.86 -8.03 -0.09
N ARG A 50 6.49 -9.19 0.18
CA ARG A 50 7.39 -9.36 1.33
C ARG A 50 8.55 -8.37 1.30
N ILE A 51 9.25 -8.26 0.16
CA ILE A 51 10.37 -7.32 0.01
C ILE A 51 9.90 -5.87 0.20
N ALA A 52 8.80 -5.48 -0.44
CA ALA A 52 8.26 -4.13 -0.32
C ALA A 52 7.87 -3.81 1.14
N MET A 53 7.25 -4.74 1.86
CA MET A 53 6.90 -4.55 3.27
C MET A 53 8.11 -4.47 4.19
N ARG A 54 9.19 -5.21 3.90
CA ARG A 54 10.45 -5.07 4.65
C ARG A 54 11.13 -3.73 4.39
N LEU A 55 11.04 -3.20 3.18
CA LEU A 55 11.68 -1.92 2.82
C LEU A 55 10.90 -0.71 3.35
N LEU A 56 9.56 -0.76 3.37
CA LEU A 56 8.69 0.37 3.74
C LEU A 56 9.06 1.05 5.08
N PRO A 57 9.35 0.33 6.18
CA PRO A 57 9.73 0.91 7.47
C PRO A 57 11.08 1.64 7.47
N HIS A 58 11.90 1.46 6.44
CA HIS A 58 13.19 2.14 6.31
C HIS A 58 13.11 3.43 5.49
N VAL A 59 12.18 3.49 4.53
CA VAL A 59 12.05 4.63 3.60
C VAL A 59 10.87 5.55 3.92
N PHE A 60 9.90 5.09 4.72
CA PHE A 60 8.73 5.86 5.16
C PHE A 60 7.86 6.50 4.06
N VAL A 61 8.00 6.05 2.81
CA VAL A 61 7.11 6.44 1.69
C VAL A 61 5.77 5.71 1.77
N ARG A 62 4.77 6.20 1.04
CA ARG A 62 3.46 5.52 0.97
C ARG A 62 3.61 4.18 0.22
N PRO A 63 2.83 3.14 0.57
CA PRO A 63 2.89 1.85 -0.12
C PRO A 63 2.68 1.92 -1.64
N GLY A 64 1.87 2.88 -2.11
CA GLY A 64 1.66 3.13 -3.53
C GLY A 64 2.92 3.67 -4.22
N GLU A 65 3.65 4.57 -3.56
CA GLU A 65 4.89 5.15 -4.08
C GLU A 65 5.94 4.05 -4.22
N LEU A 66 6.18 3.24 -3.17
CA LEU A 66 7.15 2.15 -3.26
C LEU A 66 6.77 1.08 -4.30
N ARG A 67 5.48 0.77 -4.43
CA ARG A 67 5.01 -0.24 -5.40
C ARG A 67 5.27 0.17 -6.85
N HIS A 68 5.25 1.48 -7.12
CA HIS A 68 5.41 2.04 -8.46
C HIS A 68 6.81 2.63 -8.68
N ALA A 69 7.71 2.51 -7.71
CA ALA A 69 9.05 3.05 -7.80
C ALA A 69 9.85 2.40 -8.94
N GLU A 70 10.63 3.20 -9.63
CA GLU A 70 11.50 2.79 -10.71
C GLU A 70 12.96 2.73 -10.25
N TRP A 71 13.76 1.88 -10.88
CA TRP A 71 15.16 1.66 -10.48
C TRP A 71 16.04 2.91 -10.59
N ASN A 72 15.71 3.84 -11.47
CA ASN A 72 16.40 5.12 -11.62
C ASN A 72 16.21 6.07 -10.42
N GLU A 73 15.22 5.82 -9.55
CA GLU A 73 14.98 6.60 -8.33
C GLU A 73 15.86 6.16 -7.16
N PHE A 74 16.54 5.00 -7.26
CA PHE A 74 17.44 4.47 -6.23
C PHE A 74 18.91 4.78 -6.56
N ASN A 75 19.53 5.64 -5.76
CA ASN A 75 20.96 5.91 -5.85
C ASN A 75 21.73 5.05 -4.83
N PHE A 76 22.51 4.09 -5.32
CA PHE A 76 23.32 3.19 -4.49
C PHE A 76 24.77 3.64 -4.31
N ASP A 77 25.22 4.67 -5.04
CA ASP A 77 26.58 5.22 -4.94
C ASP A 77 26.71 6.20 -3.77
N GLN A 78 25.60 6.82 -3.38
CA GLN A 78 25.52 7.63 -2.18
C GLN A 78 25.40 6.75 -0.94
N LYS A 79 26.46 6.70 -0.13
CA LYS A 79 26.44 6.06 1.18
C LYS A 79 25.84 7.02 2.21
N VAL A 80 24.93 6.50 3.03
CA VAL A 80 24.32 7.17 4.20
C VAL A 80 25.00 6.69 5.47
#